data_AF-A0A947JWH9-F1
#
_entry.id   AF-A0A947JWH9-F1
#
_cell.length_a   1.000
_cell.length_b   1.000
_cell.length_c   1.000
_cell.angle_alpha   90.00
_cell.angle_beta   90.00
_cell.angle_gamma   90.00
#
_symmetry.space_group_name_H-M   'P 1'
#
loop_
_entity.id
_entity.type
_entity.pdbx_description
1 polymer ?
#
loop_
_entity_poly.entity_id
_entity_poly.type
_entity_poly.pdbx_seq_one_letter_code
_entity_poly.pdbx_strand_id
1 'polypeptide(L)'
;MQRREIRHKQARMTLMSGLALNAENLTTDHVLALNVALGDGAPPEWVELIPAGRTVTGIDGRSWINDQPQGILDHFARYKAHNRELPIDYEHASELKAPNGEQAPAAAWGTELAIREGGSIWARVEWTPKGLEAVANREYRYLSPVLIYEKKSSRIVGIASVGLTNKPNLTLTALNQEGDNTQQETDMLKRICAKLGLAETASEDDVMAAIGDMQQGLATAKNRAESPSLEKFVPRGDYDAALTRANNAEQAVAAQKKAELETAINTEIASALKLGKITPATVDYHKAACKENGGLERFKKFVGVAPELGAESGLDGKKTPDGTDTALNGDQAKIAAMFGNTAEDLKQYGSVN
;
A
#
# COMPACT_ATOMS: atom_id res chain seq x y z
N MET A 1 26.07 58.60 44.20
CA MET A 1 27.04 58.40 45.32
C MET A 1 26.23 58.32 46.59
N GLN A 2 26.40 57.42 47.57
CA GLN A 2 27.35 56.32 47.89
C GLN A 2 26.47 55.16 48.44
N ARG A 3 26.63 53.84 48.19
CA ARG A 3 27.76 52.90 48.38
C ARG A 3 28.47 53.00 49.74
N ARG A 4 28.18 52.06 50.66
CA ARG A 4 29.13 51.27 51.48
C ARG A 4 28.35 50.28 52.39
N GLU A 5 28.59 48.98 52.21
CA GLU A 5 29.34 48.07 53.13
C GLU A 5 28.43 47.44 54.21
N ILE A 6 27.95 46.22 54.02
CA ILE A 6 28.69 44.95 54.22
C ILE A 6 29.23 44.84 55.67
N ARG A 7 28.64 43.94 56.45
CA ARG A 7 29.34 43.28 57.56
C ARG A 7 28.94 41.80 57.62
N HIS A 8 29.94 40.93 57.53
CA HIS A 8 29.78 39.49 57.63
C HIS A 8 29.30 39.06 59.03
N LYS A 9 28.44 38.05 59.08
CA LYS A 9 28.55 36.96 60.06
C LYS A 9 28.51 35.64 59.31
N GLN A 10 29.61 34.90 59.34
CA GLN A 10 29.62 33.50 58.96
C GLN A 10 28.96 32.68 60.09
N ALA A 11 28.07 31.78 59.72
CA ALA A 11 27.75 30.59 60.50
C ALA A 11 27.64 29.42 59.52
N ARG A 12 28.35 28.33 59.80
CA ARG A 12 28.35 27.11 58.99
C ARG A 12 27.13 26.25 59.32
N MET A 13 26.78 25.42 58.33
CA MET A 13 26.34 24.02 58.45
C MET A 13 24.86 23.68 58.21
N THR A 14 24.71 22.51 57.57
CA THR A 14 23.53 21.63 57.52
C THR A 14 22.50 21.89 56.42
N LEU A 15 22.52 21.02 55.39
CA LEU A 15 21.35 20.75 54.56
C LEU A 15 20.24 20.17 55.43
N MET A 16 19.02 20.69 55.31
CA MET A 16 17.80 19.92 55.52
C MET A 16 16.74 20.34 54.52
N SER A 17 16.09 19.35 53.92
CA SER A 17 14.93 19.45 53.05
C SER A 17 13.70 19.93 53.83
N GLY A 18 12.80 20.68 53.17
CA GLY A 18 11.64 21.28 53.84
C GLY A 18 10.51 21.66 52.88
N LEU A 19 9.54 20.75 52.77
CA LEU A 19 8.10 20.93 52.51
C LEU A 19 7.64 22.10 51.60
N ALA A 20 7.02 21.73 50.48
CA ALA A 20 5.90 22.47 49.93
C ALA A 20 4.59 21.85 50.44
N LEU A 21 3.94 22.57 51.36
CA LEU A 21 2.50 22.48 51.60
C LEU A 21 1.73 22.66 50.28
N ASN A 22 0.79 21.75 50.00
CA ASN A 22 -0.61 21.99 49.56
C ASN A 22 -1.13 20.88 48.62
N ALA A 23 -1.75 19.84 49.18
CA ALA A 23 -2.77 19.01 48.52
C ALA A 23 -3.45 18.03 49.52
N GLU A 24 -4.10 18.55 50.56
CA GLU A 24 -5.14 17.75 51.24
C GLU A 24 -6.46 17.82 50.45
N ASN A 25 -7.27 16.76 50.54
CA ASN A 25 -8.58 16.58 49.91
C ASN A 25 -8.63 16.37 48.37
N LEU A 26 -8.02 15.28 47.91
CA LEU A 26 -8.84 14.25 47.26
C LEU A 26 -8.99 13.07 48.24
N THR A 27 -10.20 12.51 48.34
CA THR A 27 -10.49 11.36 49.19
C THR A 27 -9.68 10.15 48.73
N THR A 28 -8.94 9.51 49.66
CA THR A 28 -8.01 8.41 49.35
C THR A 28 -8.69 7.15 48.79
N ASP A 29 -8.83 7.11 47.47
CA ASP A 29 -8.85 5.86 46.72
C ASP A 29 -7.42 5.31 46.65
N HIS A 30 -7.27 4.00 46.85
CA HIS A 30 -5.97 3.34 46.82
C HIS A 30 -5.79 2.65 45.47
N VAL A 31 -4.64 2.93 44.85
CA VAL A 31 -4.36 2.73 43.43
C VAL A 31 -3.26 1.68 43.32
N LEU A 32 -3.53 0.51 42.71
CA LEU A 32 -2.65 -0.67 42.82
C LEU A 32 -2.64 -1.66 41.64
N ALA A 33 -1.45 -1.96 41.11
CA ALA A 33 -1.15 -2.78 39.92
C ALA A 33 -1.43 -4.30 40.03
N LEU A 34 -2.04 -4.88 38.99
CA LEU A 34 -2.50 -6.27 38.74
C LEU A 34 -2.42 -6.53 37.21
N ASN A 35 -2.31 -7.76 36.63
CA ASN A 35 -1.89 -7.94 35.19
C ASN A 35 -2.23 -9.21 34.39
N VAL A 36 -1.92 -9.11 33.09
CA VAL A 36 -2.36 -9.87 31.90
C VAL A 36 -1.17 -10.20 31.00
N ALA A 37 -1.23 -11.32 30.26
CA ALA A 37 -0.25 -11.63 29.20
C ALA A 37 -0.77 -11.25 27.79
N LEU A 38 0.13 -10.81 26.91
CA LEU A 38 -0.15 -10.60 25.49
C LEU A 38 0.29 -11.86 24.69
N GLY A 39 -0.55 -12.29 23.73
CA GLY A 39 -0.30 -13.50 22.93
C GLY A 39 0.75 -13.32 21.82
N ASP A 40 1.25 -14.42 21.28
CA ASP A 40 2.19 -14.41 20.15
C ASP A 40 1.50 -13.99 18.84
N GLY A 41 1.82 -12.79 18.35
CA GLY A 41 1.28 -12.22 17.10
C GLY A 41 1.18 -10.70 17.16
N ALA A 42 0.45 -10.10 16.21
CA ALA A 42 0.05 -8.70 16.35
C ALA A 42 -0.75 -8.53 17.66
N PRO A 43 -0.49 -7.49 18.47
CA PRO A 43 -1.05 -7.40 19.80
C PRO A 43 -2.58 -7.38 19.74
N PRO A 44 -3.26 -8.19 20.58
CA PRO A 44 -4.68 -8.42 20.46
C PRO A 44 -5.48 -7.13 20.68
N GLU A 45 -6.52 -6.96 19.85
CA GLU A 45 -7.48 -5.84 19.97
C GLU A 45 -8.20 -5.85 21.32
N TRP A 46 -8.40 -7.03 21.91
CA TRP A 46 -9.00 -7.20 23.23
C TRP A 46 -8.04 -7.93 24.17
N VAL A 47 -7.76 -7.33 25.31
CA VAL A 47 -6.97 -7.90 26.40
C VAL A 47 -7.86 -8.15 27.60
N GLU A 48 -7.63 -9.22 28.35
CA GLU A 48 -8.17 -9.31 29.72
C GLU A 48 -7.52 -8.19 30.56
N LEU A 49 -8.09 -7.83 31.70
CA LEU A 49 -7.50 -6.92 32.68
C LEU A 49 -7.67 -7.50 34.10
N ILE A 50 -8.84 -8.06 34.39
CA ILE A 50 -9.16 -8.63 35.71
C ILE A 50 -9.73 -10.04 35.48
N PRO A 51 -9.23 -11.07 36.20
CA PRO A 51 -9.68 -12.45 36.02
C PRO A 51 -11.16 -12.64 36.27
N ALA A 52 -11.67 -13.73 35.71
CA ALA A 52 -12.92 -14.35 36.15
C ALA A 52 -12.81 -14.78 37.63
N GLY A 53 -13.91 -14.63 38.36
CA GLY A 53 -14.02 -15.03 39.76
C GLY A 53 -14.19 -13.87 40.74
N ARG A 54 -14.76 -14.20 41.90
CA ARG A 54 -15.11 -13.22 42.94
C ARG A 54 -13.90 -12.61 43.65
N THR A 55 -12.81 -13.35 43.76
CA THR A 55 -11.60 -12.91 44.46
C THR A 55 -10.46 -12.87 43.47
N VAL A 56 -9.79 -11.73 43.42
CA VAL A 56 -8.68 -11.44 42.53
C VAL A 56 -7.44 -11.32 43.41
N THR A 57 -6.45 -12.21 43.23
CA THR A 57 -5.28 -12.31 44.13
C THR A 57 -3.98 -12.08 43.38
N GLY A 58 -3.14 -11.21 43.91
CA GLY A 58 -1.80 -10.94 43.42
C GLY A 58 -0.77 -11.99 43.86
N ILE A 59 0.29 -12.10 43.08
CA ILE A 59 1.55 -12.82 43.35
C ILE A 59 2.21 -12.29 44.62
N ASP A 60 2.02 -11.01 44.94
CA ASP A 60 2.37 -10.38 46.21
C ASP A 60 1.54 -10.85 47.44
N GLY A 61 0.54 -11.70 47.24
CA GLY A 61 -0.34 -12.23 48.28
C GLY A 61 -1.50 -11.31 48.70
N ARG A 62 -1.70 -10.15 48.05
CA ARG A 62 -2.85 -9.27 48.30
C ARG A 62 -4.08 -9.77 47.52
N SER A 63 -5.27 -9.55 48.08
CA SER A 63 -6.53 -9.93 47.44
C SER A 63 -7.56 -8.81 47.43
N TRP A 64 -8.30 -8.73 46.32
CA TRP A 64 -9.39 -7.80 46.04
C TRP A 64 -10.66 -8.56 45.67
N ILE A 65 -11.82 -7.91 45.77
CA ILE A 65 -13.14 -8.51 45.55
C ILE A 65 -13.79 -7.94 44.29
N ASN A 66 -14.10 -8.81 43.32
CA ASN A 66 -14.79 -8.53 42.07
C ASN A 66 -16.18 -9.21 42.05
N ASP A 67 -17.03 -8.92 43.03
CA ASP A 67 -18.42 -9.41 43.08
C ASP A 67 -19.44 -8.45 42.42
N GLN A 68 -18.99 -7.29 41.94
CA GLN A 68 -19.80 -6.32 41.18
C GLN A 68 -19.01 -5.75 39.98
N PRO A 69 -18.63 -6.59 38.99
CA PRO A 69 -17.84 -6.17 37.82
C PRO A 69 -18.46 -5.01 37.03
N GLN A 70 -19.79 -4.85 37.05
CA GLN A 70 -20.48 -3.72 36.42
C GLN A 70 -20.05 -2.35 36.98
N GLY A 71 -19.74 -2.27 38.29
CA GLY A 71 -19.28 -1.02 38.90
C GLY A 71 -17.97 -0.49 38.29
N ILE A 72 -17.12 -1.39 37.77
CA ILE A 72 -15.85 -1.08 37.10
C ILE A 72 -16.11 -0.46 35.73
N LEU A 73 -17.08 -1.00 34.97
CA LEU A 73 -17.53 -0.42 33.69
C LEU A 73 -18.21 0.93 33.90
N ASP A 74 -19.06 1.05 34.92
CA ASP A 74 -19.74 2.30 35.25
C ASP A 74 -18.73 3.39 35.67
N HIS A 75 -17.65 3.01 36.37
CA HIS A 75 -16.54 3.89 36.70
C HIS A 75 -15.78 4.36 35.45
N PHE A 76 -15.44 3.44 34.54
CA PHE A 76 -14.79 3.78 33.27
C PHE A 76 -15.67 4.70 32.42
N ALA A 77 -16.98 4.46 32.34
CA ALA A 77 -17.93 5.33 31.65
C ALA A 77 -17.95 6.75 32.25
N ARG A 78 -17.90 6.89 33.58
CA ARG A 78 -17.77 8.21 34.25
C ARG A 78 -16.45 8.90 33.89
N TYR A 79 -15.33 8.18 33.80
CA TYR A 79 -14.04 8.73 33.39
C TYR A 79 -14.06 9.20 31.93
N LYS A 80 -14.57 8.36 31.03
CA LYS A 80 -14.68 8.67 29.59
C LYS A 80 -15.58 9.89 29.33
N ALA A 81 -16.66 10.07 30.11
CA ALA A 81 -17.51 11.25 30.07
C ALA A 81 -16.80 12.57 30.46
N HIS A 82 -15.64 12.50 31.11
CA HIS A 82 -14.77 13.64 31.44
C HIS A 82 -13.54 13.72 30.50
N ASN A 83 -13.63 13.11 29.31
CA ASN A 83 -12.54 13.00 28.33
C ASN A 83 -11.26 12.37 28.91
N ARG A 84 -11.40 11.39 29.81
CA ARG A 84 -10.30 10.56 30.31
C ARG A 84 -10.43 9.14 29.77
N GLU A 85 -9.54 8.78 28.87
CA GLU A 85 -9.36 7.40 28.42
C GLU A 85 -8.49 6.63 29.42
N LEU A 86 -8.48 5.30 29.36
CA LEU A 86 -7.64 4.47 30.24
C LEU A 86 -6.22 4.41 29.64
N PRO A 87 -5.20 5.05 30.23
CA PRO A 87 -3.85 5.00 29.69
C PRO A 87 -3.24 3.62 29.91
N ILE A 88 -2.65 3.07 28.85
CA ILE A 88 -1.69 1.96 28.97
C ILE A 88 -0.30 2.56 28.81
N ASP A 89 0.47 2.67 29.88
CA ASP A 89 1.80 3.29 29.92
C ASP A 89 2.93 2.24 30.03
N TYR A 90 4.19 2.68 30.09
CA TYR A 90 5.33 1.81 30.33
C TYR A 90 5.73 1.81 31.81
N GLU A 91 5.79 0.62 32.43
CA GLU A 91 6.25 0.42 33.82
C GLU A 91 5.58 1.35 34.85
N HIS A 92 4.25 1.51 34.76
CA HIS A 92 3.41 2.33 35.65
C HIS A 92 3.80 3.82 35.69
N ALA A 93 4.24 4.37 34.58
CA ALA A 93 4.69 5.76 34.52
C ALA A 93 3.61 6.77 34.92
N SER A 94 2.32 6.51 34.69
CA SER A 94 1.23 7.41 35.11
C SER A 94 1.12 7.53 36.64
N GLU A 95 1.51 6.49 37.37
CA GLU A 95 1.45 6.44 38.83
C GLU A 95 2.79 6.78 39.50
N LEU A 96 3.91 6.43 38.85
CA LEU A 96 5.26 6.56 39.42
C LEU A 96 6.03 7.78 38.94
N LYS A 97 5.76 8.28 37.73
CA LYS A 97 6.53 9.35 37.06
C LYS A 97 5.72 10.63 36.87
N ALA A 98 4.49 10.53 36.36
CA ALA A 98 3.65 11.70 36.13
C ALA A 98 3.40 12.56 37.38
N PRO A 99 3.21 12.01 38.61
CA PRO A 99 3.07 12.82 39.81
C PRO A 99 4.33 13.61 40.19
N ASN A 100 5.50 13.16 39.73
CA ASN A 100 6.79 13.84 39.91
C ASN A 100 7.10 14.84 38.79
N GLY A 101 6.18 15.04 37.84
CA GLY A 101 6.36 15.89 36.66
C GLY A 101 7.23 15.27 35.56
N GLU A 102 7.56 13.98 35.67
CA GLU A 102 8.30 13.23 34.66
C GLU A 102 7.38 12.72 33.53
N GLN A 103 7.97 12.33 32.40
CA GLN A 103 7.20 11.85 31.25
C GLN A 103 6.57 10.47 31.52
N ALA A 104 5.26 10.38 31.29
CA ALA A 104 4.49 9.15 31.25
C ALA A 104 3.82 8.96 29.87
N PRO A 105 4.57 8.50 28.86
CA PRO A 105 4.00 8.24 27.54
C PRO A 105 3.12 6.99 27.57
N ALA A 106 1.94 7.07 26.95
CA ALA A 106 1.10 5.91 26.69
C ALA A 106 1.71 5.04 25.58
N ALA A 107 1.86 3.75 25.85
CA ALA A 107 2.08 2.69 24.86
C ALA A 107 0.78 2.43 24.06
N ALA A 108 -0.38 2.49 24.72
CA ALA A 108 -1.69 2.27 24.11
C ALA A 108 -2.82 2.94 24.94
N TRP A 109 -4.05 2.87 24.45
CA TRP A 109 -5.24 3.40 25.14
C TRP A 109 -6.34 2.35 25.22
N GLY A 110 -6.93 2.19 26.41
CA GLY A 110 -8.13 1.39 26.62
C GLY A 110 -9.38 2.19 26.25
N THR A 111 -10.00 1.87 25.12
CA THR A 111 -11.11 2.66 24.55
C THR A 111 -12.49 2.12 24.92
N GLU A 112 -12.60 0.85 25.31
CA GLU A 112 -13.83 0.17 25.69
C GLU A 112 -13.53 -0.87 26.80
N LEU A 113 -14.46 -1.08 27.74
CA LEU A 113 -14.40 -2.17 28.70
C LEU A 113 -15.63 -3.08 28.54
N ALA A 114 -15.43 -4.39 28.63
CA ALA A 114 -16.48 -5.41 28.57
C ALA A 114 -16.34 -6.42 29.71
N ILE A 115 -17.47 -6.87 30.25
CA ILE A 115 -17.52 -8.03 31.15
C ILE A 115 -17.67 -9.28 30.29
N ARG A 116 -16.89 -10.32 30.59
CA ARG A 116 -16.99 -11.63 29.94
C ARG A 116 -17.29 -12.72 30.97
N GLU A 117 -17.12 -13.97 30.56
CA GLU A 117 -17.46 -15.15 31.37
C GLU A 117 -16.81 -15.09 32.77
N GLY A 118 -17.57 -15.55 33.78
CA GLY A 118 -17.16 -15.56 35.18
C GLY A 118 -16.90 -14.18 35.81
N GLY A 119 -17.28 -13.07 35.16
CA GLY A 119 -17.08 -11.71 35.67
C GLY A 119 -15.70 -11.12 35.34
N SER A 120 -14.95 -11.74 34.44
CA SER A 120 -13.69 -11.19 33.92
C SER A 120 -13.91 -9.84 33.25
N ILE A 121 -12.98 -8.90 33.45
CA ILE A 121 -13.00 -7.59 32.79
C ILE A 121 -11.98 -7.60 31.66
N TRP A 122 -12.40 -7.20 30.47
CA TRP A 122 -11.58 -7.07 29.28
C TRP A 122 -11.61 -5.64 28.75
N ALA A 123 -10.51 -5.19 28.15
CA ALA A 123 -10.40 -3.89 27.50
C ALA A 123 -10.12 -4.03 26.01
N ARG A 124 -10.73 -3.15 25.21
CA ARG A 124 -10.34 -2.92 23.82
C ARG A 124 -9.19 -1.92 23.79
N VAL A 125 -8.13 -2.24 23.04
CA VAL A 125 -6.85 -1.52 23.09
C VAL A 125 -6.48 -0.93 21.73
N GLU A 126 -6.27 0.38 21.70
CA GLU A 126 -5.70 1.09 20.56
C GLU A 126 -4.22 1.37 20.81
N TRP A 127 -3.36 0.65 20.08
CA TRP A 127 -1.91 0.70 20.23
C TRP A 127 -1.29 1.91 19.53
N THR A 128 -0.39 2.62 20.20
CA THR A 128 0.50 3.57 19.51
C THR A 128 1.55 2.79 18.70
N PRO A 129 2.16 3.39 17.66
CA PRO A 129 3.23 2.73 16.90
C PRO A 129 4.39 2.20 17.78
N LYS A 130 4.76 2.95 18.82
CA LYS A 130 5.81 2.55 19.78
C LYS A 130 5.37 1.44 20.73
N GLY A 131 4.10 1.44 21.15
CA GLY A 131 3.55 0.33 21.96
C GLY A 131 3.48 -0.96 21.16
N LEU A 132 3.05 -0.86 19.89
CA LEU A 132 3.00 -1.97 18.95
C LEU A 132 4.40 -2.58 18.74
N GLU A 133 5.40 -1.73 18.49
CA GLU A 133 6.81 -2.13 18.32
C GLU A 133 7.36 -2.80 19.59
N ALA A 134 7.14 -2.21 20.76
CA ALA A 134 7.64 -2.73 22.03
C ALA A 134 7.05 -4.12 22.38
N VAL A 135 5.80 -4.39 22.01
CA VAL A 135 5.20 -5.73 22.15
C VAL A 135 5.72 -6.69 21.07
N ALA A 136 5.77 -6.26 19.80
CA ALA A 136 6.23 -7.09 18.68
C ALA A 136 7.70 -7.54 18.83
N ASN A 137 8.56 -6.64 19.31
CA ASN A 137 9.97 -6.91 19.62
C ASN A 137 10.16 -7.73 20.92
N ARG A 138 9.07 -8.06 21.64
CA ARG A 138 9.08 -8.72 22.95
C ARG A 138 9.84 -7.94 24.04
N GLU A 139 9.94 -6.62 23.91
CA GLU A 139 10.51 -5.75 24.95
C GLU A 139 9.65 -5.74 26.20
N TYR A 140 8.33 -5.93 26.05
CA TYR A 140 7.37 -6.11 27.13
C TYR A 140 6.37 -7.23 26.83
N ARG A 141 6.03 -8.04 27.83
CA ARG A 141 5.17 -9.23 27.67
C ARG A 141 3.85 -9.19 28.44
N TYR A 142 3.70 -8.27 29.40
CA TYR A 142 2.55 -8.23 30.30
C TYR A 142 1.96 -6.82 30.43
N LEU A 143 0.64 -6.71 30.66
CA LEU A 143 -0.10 -5.46 30.90
C LEU A 143 -0.64 -5.43 32.32
N SER A 144 -0.49 -4.32 33.04
CA SER A 144 -0.78 -4.25 34.47
C SER A 144 -1.81 -3.19 34.91
N PRO A 145 -3.14 -3.43 34.76
CA PRO A 145 -4.19 -2.63 35.37
C PRO A 145 -3.95 -2.27 36.83
N VAL A 146 -3.95 -0.98 37.08
CA VAL A 146 -3.85 -0.37 38.40
C VAL A 146 -5.27 -0.17 38.94
N LEU A 147 -5.70 -1.06 39.83
CA LEU A 147 -7.02 -1.07 40.43
C LEU A 147 -7.26 0.15 41.32
N ILE A 148 -8.51 0.60 41.29
CA ILE A 148 -9.12 1.49 42.29
C ILE A 148 -10.04 0.62 43.14
N TYR A 149 -9.89 0.63 44.47
CA TYR A 149 -10.65 -0.25 45.37
C TYR A 149 -11.06 0.40 46.70
N GLU A 150 -12.18 -0.07 47.26
CA GLU A 150 -12.66 0.35 48.59
C GLU A 150 -11.85 -0.33 49.70
N LYS A 151 -11.18 0.47 50.56
CA LYS A 151 -10.36 -0.02 51.69
C LYS A 151 -11.06 -1.01 52.62
N LYS A 152 -12.35 -0.82 52.90
CA LYS A 152 -13.08 -1.57 53.94
C LYS A 152 -13.50 -2.97 53.50
N SER A 153 -13.74 -3.15 52.20
CA SER A 153 -14.26 -4.39 51.62
C SER A 153 -13.29 -5.05 50.63
N SER A 154 -12.16 -4.38 50.33
CA SER A 154 -11.24 -4.68 49.22
C SER A 154 -11.93 -4.78 47.85
N ARG A 155 -13.15 -4.24 47.71
CA ARG A 155 -13.95 -4.28 46.47
C ARG A 155 -13.32 -3.42 45.38
N ILE A 156 -13.12 -4.01 44.21
CA ILE A 156 -12.69 -3.27 43.02
C ILE A 156 -13.84 -2.37 42.56
N VAL A 157 -13.55 -1.08 42.36
CA VAL A 157 -14.52 -0.08 41.88
C VAL A 157 -14.12 0.55 40.55
N GLY A 158 -12.88 0.37 40.09
CA GLY A 158 -12.38 0.96 38.85
C GLY A 158 -10.95 0.51 38.51
N ILE A 159 -10.43 1.04 37.41
CA ILE A 159 -9.04 0.91 36.97
C ILE A 159 -8.55 2.33 36.64
N ALA A 160 -7.38 2.72 37.16
CA ALA A 160 -6.79 4.05 36.99
C ALA A 160 -5.93 4.15 35.72
N SER A 161 -5.06 3.16 35.51
CA SER A 161 -4.08 3.06 34.42
C SER A 161 -3.73 1.58 34.19
N VAL A 162 -2.91 1.27 33.18
CA VAL A 162 -2.40 -0.09 32.90
C VAL A 162 -0.90 -0.01 32.59
N GLY A 163 -0.04 -0.66 33.35
CA GLY A 163 1.40 -0.68 33.09
C GLY A 163 1.84 -1.81 32.15
N LEU A 164 2.27 -1.51 30.93
CA LEU A 164 3.02 -2.44 30.08
C LEU A 164 4.39 -2.70 30.75
N THR A 165 4.60 -3.94 31.22
CA THR A 165 5.68 -4.32 32.16
C THR A 165 6.20 -5.73 31.88
N ASN A 166 7.41 -6.01 32.38
CA ASN A 166 7.95 -7.37 32.48
C ASN A 166 7.83 -8.01 33.87
N LYS A 167 7.29 -7.30 34.87
CA LYS A 167 7.13 -7.79 36.25
C LYS A 167 5.67 -7.81 36.71
N PRO A 168 4.90 -8.80 36.21
CA PRO A 168 3.50 -8.99 36.59
C PRO A 168 3.28 -9.27 38.10
N ASN A 169 2.26 -8.63 38.69
CA ASN A 169 1.68 -8.82 40.02
C ASN A 169 0.38 -9.66 40.12
N LEU A 170 -0.45 -9.87 39.09
CA LEU A 170 -1.41 -11.00 39.03
C LEU A 170 -0.83 -12.24 38.33
N THR A 171 -1.35 -13.40 38.76
CA THR A 171 -1.40 -14.61 37.95
C THR A 171 -2.72 -14.64 37.16
N LEU A 172 -2.76 -13.99 35.99
CA LEU A 172 -3.65 -14.44 34.91
C LEU A 172 -3.03 -15.65 34.21
N THR A 173 -3.80 -16.40 33.42
CA THR A 173 -3.40 -17.66 32.78
C THR A 173 -2.17 -17.48 31.88
N ALA A 174 -0.99 -17.56 32.48
CA ALA A 174 0.21 -17.94 31.79
C ALA A 174 -0.01 -19.38 31.33
N LEU A 175 0.19 -19.65 30.03
CA LEU A 175 0.17 -21.01 29.51
C LEU A 175 1.36 -21.87 30.01
N ASN A 176 2.14 -21.33 30.94
CA ASN A 176 3.24 -21.99 31.65
C ASN A 176 3.16 -21.58 33.13
N GLN A 177 2.72 -22.48 34.01
CA GLN A 177 3.09 -22.45 35.42
C GLN A 177 4.11 -23.55 35.66
N GLU A 178 5.26 -23.18 36.22
CA GLU A 178 6.34 -24.10 36.56
C GLU A 178 6.00 -24.82 37.89
N GLY A 179 5.30 -25.95 37.80
CA GLY A 179 4.92 -26.77 38.95
C GLY A 179 4.34 -28.12 38.53
N ASP A 180 5.01 -29.22 38.88
CA ASP A 180 4.71 -30.61 38.45
C ASP A 180 4.66 -30.85 36.92
N ASN A 181 5.42 -30.03 36.17
CA ASN A 181 5.43 -30.04 34.71
C ASN A 181 5.68 -31.44 34.11
N THR A 182 6.62 -32.24 34.64
CA THR A 182 7.07 -33.47 33.95
C THR A 182 5.96 -34.50 33.71
N GLN A 183 4.95 -34.63 34.59
CA GLN A 183 3.81 -35.53 34.33
C GLN A 183 2.76 -34.90 33.40
N GLN A 184 2.52 -33.59 33.49
CA GLN A 184 1.55 -32.91 32.62
C GLN A 184 2.09 -32.68 31.21
N GLU A 185 3.37 -32.32 31.05
CA GLU A 185 4.10 -32.29 29.79
C GLU A 185 4.05 -33.68 29.12
N THR A 186 4.32 -34.76 29.87
CA THR A 186 4.24 -36.12 29.32
C THR A 186 2.83 -36.49 28.86
N ASP A 187 1.78 -36.15 29.61
CA ASP A 187 0.40 -36.45 29.21
C ASP A 187 -0.07 -35.54 28.06
N MET A 188 0.38 -34.28 28.02
CA MET A 188 0.09 -33.33 26.94
C MET A 188 0.81 -33.70 25.65
N LEU A 189 2.09 -34.07 25.71
CA LEU A 189 2.88 -34.56 24.58
C LEU A 189 2.24 -35.83 24.00
N LYS A 190 1.85 -36.79 24.84
CA LYS A 190 1.09 -37.98 24.39
C LYS A 190 -0.21 -37.65 23.68
N ARG A 191 -1.00 -36.70 24.21
CA ARG A 191 -2.24 -36.23 23.57
C ARG A 191 -1.96 -35.53 22.24
N ILE A 192 -0.87 -34.77 22.13
CA ILE A 192 -0.44 -34.13 20.88
C ILE A 192 0.01 -35.20 19.87
N CYS A 193 0.86 -36.15 20.26
CA CYS A 193 1.26 -37.28 19.41
C CYS A 193 0.04 -38.05 18.89
N ALA A 194 -0.90 -38.41 19.76
CA ALA A 194 -2.13 -39.09 19.37
C ALA A 194 -3.02 -38.28 18.41
N LYS A 195 -2.98 -36.94 18.47
CA LYS A 195 -3.67 -36.05 17.52
C LYS A 195 -2.93 -35.87 16.19
N LEU A 196 -1.60 -35.96 16.20
CA LEU A 196 -0.74 -35.91 15.01
C LEU A 196 -0.56 -37.29 14.34
N GLY A 197 -1.01 -38.38 14.97
CA GLY A 197 -0.83 -39.75 14.49
C GLY A 197 0.57 -40.34 14.78
N LEU A 198 1.34 -39.70 15.66
CA LEU A 198 2.66 -40.14 16.10
C LEU A 198 2.59 -41.11 17.28
N ALA A 199 3.68 -41.84 17.52
CA ALA A 199 3.79 -42.74 18.68
C ALA A 199 3.80 -41.95 20.01
N GLU A 200 3.28 -42.56 21.09
CA GLU A 200 3.28 -41.98 22.44
C GLU A 200 4.66 -41.70 23.04
N THR A 201 5.72 -42.23 22.41
CA THR A 201 7.14 -42.02 22.79
C THR A 201 7.89 -41.17 21.76
N ALA A 202 7.20 -40.51 20.83
CA ALA A 202 7.83 -39.57 19.89
C ALA A 202 8.41 -38.38 20.66
N SER A 203 9.55 -37.87 20.20
CA SER A 203 10.23 -36.74 20.82
C SER A 203 9.54 -35.42 20.49
N GLU A 204 9.87 -34.37 21.24
CA GLU A 204 9.42 -33.00 20.94
C GLU A 204 9.86 -32.55 19.54
N ASP A 205 11.05 -32.96 19.09
CA ASP A 205 11.54 -32.69 17.73
C ASP A 205 10.68 -33.37 16.65
N ASP A 206 10.25 -34.62 16.87
CA ASP A 206 9.34 -35.34 15.95
C ASP A 206 7.96 -34.66 15.88
N VAL A 207 7.45 -34.18 17.01
CA VAL A 207 6.19 -33.43 17.11
C VAL A 207 6.28 -32.09 16.39
N MET A 208 7.39 -31.36 16.59
CA MET A 208 7.64 -30.09 15.91
C MET A 208 7.81 -30.27 14.40
N ALA A 209 8.46 -31.35 13.95
CA ALA A 209 8.55 -31.70 12.53
C ALA A 209 7.16 -31.98 11.93
N ALA A 210 6.34 -32.81 12.58
CA ALA A 210 4.99 -33.12 12.09
C ALA A 210 4.06 -31.88 12.09
N ILE A 211 4.18 -30.98 13.06
CA ILE A 211 3.47 -29.69 13.05
C ILE A 211 3.96 -28.81 11.90
N GLY A 212 5.27 -28.78 11.62
CA GLY A 212 5.85 -28.09 10.47
C GLY A 212 5.30 -28.61 9.14
N ASP A 213 5.28 -29.93 8.95
CA ASP A 213 4.71 -30.58 7.76
C ASP A 213 3.21 -30.29 7.60
N MET A 214 2.44 -30.31 8.69
CA MET A 214 1.03 -29.92 8.66
C MET A 214 0.84 -28.43 8.34
N GLN A 215 1.67 -27.54 8.86
CA GLN A 215 1.64 -26.11 8.54
C GLN A 215 2.01 -25.86 7.08
N GLN A 216 3.03 -26.54 6.54
CA GLN A 216 3.43 -26.44 5.14
C GLN A 216 2.36 -27.03 4.20
N GLY A 217 1.74 -28.15 4.60
CA GLY A 217 0.58 -28.73 3.93
C GLY A 217 -0.63 -27.80 3.93
N LEU A 218 -0.94 -27.16 5.06
CA LEU A 218 -2.04 -26.20 5.19
C LEU A 218 -1.77 -24.93 4.38
N ALA A 219 -0.54 -24.38 4.41
CA ALA A 219 -0.16 -23.25 3.56
C ALA A 219 -0.30 -23.60 2.07
N THR A 220 0.13 -24.79 1.66
CA THR A 220 0.00 -25.29 0.28
C THR A 220 -1.47 -25.50 -0.11
N ALA A 221 -2.30 -26.01 0.80
CA ALA A 221 -3.73 -26.21 0.58
C ALA A 221 -4.51 -24.89 0.54
N LYS A 222 -4.19 -23.92 1.42
CA LYS A 222 -4.82 -22.61 1.47
C LYS A 222 -4.50 -21.78 0.23
N ASN A 223 -3.24 -21.82 -0.24
CA ASN A 223 -2.81 -21.25 -1.52
C ASN A 223 -3.46 -21.93 -2.75
N ARG A 224 -4.10 -23.10 -2.61
CA ARG A 224 -4.94 -23.74 -3.64
C ARG A 224 -6.43 -23.42 -3.49
N ALA A 225 -6.92 -23.21 -2.28
CA ALA A 225 -8.35 -23.09 -1.97
C ALA A 225 -8.88 -21.65 -2.02
N GLU A 226 -8.02 -20.66 -1.72
CA GLU A 226 -8.36 -19.24 -1.79
C GLU A 226 -7.64 -18.60 -2.98
N SER A 227 -8.40 -17.99 -3.90
CA SER A 227 -7.87 -17.31 -5.08
C SER A 227 -6.80 -16.28 -4.68
N PRO A 228 -5.53 -16.44 -5.09
CA PRO A 228 -4.48 -15.51 -4.72
C PRO A 228 -4.82 -14.08 -5.12
N SER A 229 -4.60 -13.11 -4.23
CA SER A 229 -4.85 -11.69 -4.51
C SER A 229 -4.08 -11.25 -5.75
N LEU A 230 -4.79 -10.73 -6.76
CA LEU A 230 -4.21 -10.32 -8.06
C LEU A 230 -3.05 -9.31 -7.92
N GLU A 231 -3.02 -8.54 -6.83
CA GLU A 231 -1.95 -7.61 -6.46
C GLU A 231 -0.61 -8.29 -6.13
N LYS A 232 -0.65 -9.56 -5.69
CA LYS A 232 0.54 -10.35 -5.29
C LYS A 232 0.83 -11.51 -6.22
N PHE A 233 -0.15 -11.94 -7.02
CA PHE A 233 -0.02 -13.08 -7.92
C PHE A 233 -0.86 -12.84 -9.19
N VAL A 234 -0.19 -12.39 -10.26
CA VAL A 234 -0.75 -12.42 -11.61
C VAL A 234 -0.38 -13.77 -12.23
N PRO A 235 -1.36 -14.62 -12.63
CA PRO A 235 -1.06 -15.85 -13.35
C PRO A 235 -0.26 -15.56 -14.61
N ARG A 236 0.82 -16.32 -14.86
CA ARG A 236 1.75 -16.02 -15.96
C ARG A 236 1.08 -15.95 -17.33
N GLY A 237 0.06 -16.78 -17.58
CA GLY A 237 -0.73 -16.74 -18.81
C GLY A 237 -1.52 -15.43 -19.00
N ASP A 238 -2.03 -14.82 -17.93
CA ASP A 238 -2.73 -13.54 -18.01
C ASP A 238 -1.75 -12.38 -18.25
N TYR A 239 -0.56 -12.45 -17.64
CA TYR A 239 0.55 -11.52 -17.92
C TYR A 239 1.01 -11.61 -19.38
N ASP A 240 1.27 -12.83 -19.87
CA ASP A 240 1.72 -13.05 -21.25
C ASP A 240 0.63 -12.60 -22.25
N ALA A 241 -0.66 -12.86 -21.97
CA ALA A 241 -1.77 -12.38 -22.79
C ALA A 241 -1.94 -10.85 -22.76
N ALA A 242 -1.69 -10.20 -21.62
CA ALA A 242 -1.70 -8.74 -21.51
C ALA A 242 -0.52 -8.12 -22.29
N LEU A 243 0.67 -8.71 -22.19
CA LEU A 243 1.87 -8.29 -22.92
C LEU A 243 1.69 -8.44 -24.44
N THR A 244 1.10 -9.55 -24.91
CA THR A 244 0.75 -9.73 -26.32
C THR A 244 -0.26 -8.67 -26.79
N ARG A 245 -1.29 -8.35 -25.99
CA ARG A 245 -2.25 -7.28 -26.32
C ARG A 245 -1.59 -5.90 -26.38
N ALA A 246 -0.69 -5.58 -25.46
CA ALA A 246 0.07 -4.33 -25.46
C ALA A 246 0.94 -4.20 -26.73
N ASN A 247 1.76 -5.21 -27.03
CA ASN A 247 2.61 -5.23 -28.23
C ASN A 247 1.79 -5.08 -29.52
N ASN A 248 0.65 -5.78 -29.63
CA ASN A 248 -0.23 -5.67 -30.80
C ASN A 248 -0.85 -4.27 -30.93
N ALA A 249 -1.24 -3.63 -29.82
CA ALA A 249 -1.77 -2.27 -29.81
C ALA A 249 -0.70 -1.24 -30.20
N GLU A 250 0.52 -1.36 -29.68
CA GLU A 250 1.64 -0.49 -30.04
C GLU A 250 1.99 -0.61 -31.53
N GLN A 251 2.03 -1.82 -32.08
CA GLN A 251 2.24 -2.06 -33.51
C GLN A 251 1.11 -1.46 -34.37
N ALA A 252 -0.15 -1.60 -33.94
CA ALA A 252 -1.29 -1.00 -34.64
C ALA A 252 -1.22 0.54 -34.66
N VAL A 253 -0.88 1.17 -33.53
CA VAL A 253 -0.69 2.62 -33.43
C VAL A 253 0.50 3.09 -34.27
N ALA A 254 1.60 2.34 -34.30
CA ALA A 254 2.76 2.66 -35.16
C ALA A 254 2.42 2.55 -36.65
N ALA A 255 1.67 1.52 -37.05
CA ALA A 255 1.19 1.34 -38.42
C ALA A 255 0.21 2.46 -38.84
N GLN A 256 -0.73 2.83 -37.97
CA GLN A 256 -1.67 3.92 -38.21
C GLN A 256 -0.93 5.27 -38.38
N LYS A 257 -0.02 5.62 -37.49
CA LYS A 257 0.80 6.85 -37.60
C LYS A 257 1.61 6.90 -38.90
N LYS A 258 2.14 5.75 -39.35
CA LYS A 258 2.84 5.65 -40.63
C LYS A 258 1.89 5.90 -41.81
N ALA A 259 0.70 5.31 -41.80
CA ALA A 259 -0.30 5.49 -42.84
C ALA A 259 -0.80 6.96 -42.91
N GLU A 260 -1.10 7.57 -41.75
CA GLU A 260 -1.48 8.99 -41.64
C GLU A 260 -0.37 9.91 -42.20
N LEU A 261 0.89 9.64 -41.87
CA LEU A 261 2.03 10.37 -42.41
C LEU A 261 2.16 10.19 -43.93
N GLU A 262 2.05 8.97 -44.45
CA GLU A 262 2.14 8.71 -45.90
C GLU A 262 0.98 9.36 -46.67
N THR A 263 -0.24 9.38 -46.13
CA THR A 263 -1.36 10.15 -46.70
C THR A 263 -1.06 11.64 -46.71
N ALA A 264 -0.61 12.23 -45.59
CA ALA A 264 -0.27 13.65 -45.51
C ALA A 264 0.84 14.06 -46.49
N ILE A 265 1.89 13.23 -46.63
CA ILE A 265 2.98 13.45 -47.60
C ILE A 265 2.44 13.42 -49.03
N ASN A 266 1.64 12.42 -49.39
CA ASN A 266 1.11 12.31 -50.75
C ASN A 266 0.17 13.48 -51.09
N THR A 267 -0.64 13.96 -50.14
CA THR A 267 -1.49 15.14 -50.31
C THR A 267 -0.67 16.41 -50.56
N GLU A 268 0.36 16.66 -49.74
CA GLU A 268 1.22 17.85 -49.87
C GLU A 268 2.02 17.83 -51.19
N ILE A 269 2.56 16.67 -51.58
CA ILE A 269 3.29 16.48 -52.83
C ILE A 269 2.38 16.70 -54.06
N ALA A 270 1.14 16.21 -54.02
CA ALA A 270 0.16 16.44 -55.09
C ALA A 270 -0.23 17.92 -55.21
N SER A 271 -0.37 18.62 -54.07
CA SER A 271 -0.57 20.07 -54.03
C SER A 271 0.60 20.83 -54.67
N ALA A 272 1.84 20.49 -54.26
CA ALA A 272 3.06 21.14 -54.76
C ALA A 272 3.31 20.91 -56.26
N LEU A 273 2.94 19.74 -56.79
CA LEU A 273 2.93 19.46 -58.24
C LEU A 273 1.93 20.37 -58.96
N LYS A 274 0.68 20.44 -58.48
CA LYS A 274 -0.37 21.27 -59.09
C LYS A 274 -0.02 22.76 -59.07
N LEU A 275 0.68 23.22 -58.04
CA LEU A 275 1.18 24.60 -57.92
C LEU A 275 2.48 24.87 -58.71
N GLY A 276 3.00 23.90 -59.48
CA GLY A 276 4.24 24.07 -60.27
C GLY A 276 5.49 24.33 -59.41
N LYS A 277 5.47 23.97 -58.13
CA LYS A 277 6.56 24.21 -57.16
C LYS A 277 7.62 23.11 -57.16
N ILE A 278 7.24 21.91 -57.61
CA ILE A 278 8.13 20.75 -57.83
C ILE A 278 7.85 20.15 -59.21
N THR A 279 8.85 19.49 -59.79
CA THR A 279 8.70 18.80 -61.09
C THR A 279 8.40 17.31 -60.90
N PRO A 280 7.75 16.63 -61.86
CA PRO A 280 7.50 15.18 -61.78
C PRO A 280 8.74 14.33 -61.47
N ALA A 281 9.91 14.72 -62.00
CA ALA A 281 11.18 14.03 -61.76
C ALA A 281 11.70 14.14 -60.30
N THR A 282 11.25 15.15 -59.55
CA THR A 282 11.67 15.40 -58.15
C THR A 282 10.72 14.82 -57.11
N VAL A 283 9.60 14.24 -57.54
CA VAL A 283 8.52 13.72 -56.67
C VAL A 283 9.04 12.69 -55.66
N ASP A 284 9.79 11.69 -56.12
CA ASP A 284 10.23 10.60 -55.25
C ASP A 284 11.34 11.03 -54.27
N TYR A 285 12.19 11.97 -54.68
CA TYR A 285 13.15 12.64 -53.80
C TYR A 285 12.43 13.39 -52.66
N HIS A 286 11.44 14.22 -52.99
CA HIS A 286 10.69 14.96 -51.98
C HIS A 286 9.82 14.06 -51.11
N LYS A 287 9.21 13.01 -51.65
CA LYS A 287 8.52 11.97 -50.86
C LYS A 287 9.45 11.28 -49.87
N ALA A 288 10.67 10.91 -50.29
CA ALA A 288 11.67 10.32 -49.41
C ALA A 288 12.07 11.27 -48.29
N ALA A 289 12.42 12.52 -48.63
CA ALA A 289 12.77 13.56 -47.66
C ALA A 289 11.64 13.86 -46.65
N CYS A 290 10.37 13.78 -47.08
CA CYS A 290 9.25 14.00 -46.17
C CYS A 290 9.03 12.87 -45.15
N LYS A 291 9.51 11.64 -45.43
CA LYS A 291 9.43 10.51 -44.49
C LYS A 291 10.45 10.58 -43.35
N GLU A 292 11.42 11.48 -43.43
CA GLU A 292 12.34 11.76 -42.32
C GLU A 292 11.64 12.53 -41.18
N ASN A 293 12.20 12.48 -39.97
CA ASN A 293 11.65 13.15 -38.79
C ASN A 293 11.57 14.69 -39.01
N GLY A 294 10.34 15.21 -39.09
CA GLY A 294 10.08 16.62 -39.38
C GLY A 294 10.24 17.01 -40.86
N GLY A 295 10.44 16.04 -41.76
CA GLY A 295 10.62 16.26 -43.19
C GLY A 295 9.41 16.94 -43.85
N LEU A 296 8.19 16.50 -43.53
CA LEU A 296 6.95 17.09 -44.04
C LEU A 296 6.83 18.60 -43.72
N GLU A 297 7.18 19.03 -42.51
CA GLU A 297 7.14 20.45 -42.12
C GLU A 297 8.24 21.28 -42.79
N ARG A 298 9.40 20.68 -43.08
CA ARG A 298 10.43 21.32 -43.92
C ARG A 298 9.97 21.46 -45.36
N PHE A 299 9.27 20.46 -45.89
CA PHE A 299 8.72 20.48 -47.25
C PHE A 299 7.62 21.54 -47.41
N LYS A 300 6.67 21.64 -46.47
CA LYS A 300 5.67 22.73 -46.46
C LYS A 300 6.31 24.12 -46.50
N LYS A 301 7.37 24.34 -45.69
CA LYS A 301 8.13 25.59 -45.70
C LYS A 301 8.81 25.85 -47.04
N PHE A 302 9.38 24.81 -47.67
CA PHE A 302 9.94 24.90 -49.02
C PHE A 302 8.87 25.28 -50.06
N VAL A 303 7.72 24.59 -50.08
CA VAL A 303 6.60 24.89 -51.01
C VAL A 303 6.11 26.33 -50.86
N GLY A 304 6.09 26.86 -49.63
CA GLY A 304 5.70 28.25 -49.35
C GLY A 304 6.68 29.33 -49.82
N VAL A 305 7.95 28.99 -50.10
CA VAL A 305 8.97 29.95 -50.60
C VAL A 305 9.46 29.64 -52.02
N ALA A 306 9.13 28.46 -52.56
CA ALA A 306 9.58 28.04 -53.88
C ALA A 306 8.96 28.94 -54.98
N PRO A 307 9.75 29.40 -55.97
CA PRO A 307 9.21 30.03 -57.16
C PRO A 307 8.41 29.01 -57.98
N GLU A 308 7.48 29.50 -58.81
CA GLU A 308 6.77 28.66 -59.77
C GLU A 308 7.71 28.36 -60.93
N LEU A 309 8.01 27.07 -61.16
CA LEU A 309 8.98 26.64 -62.16
C LEU A 309 8.41 26.67 -63.59
N GLY A 310 7.09 26.77 -63.72
CA GLY A 310 6.35 26.96 -64.96
C GLY A 310 4.85 26.90 -64.69
N ALA A 311 4.06 27.68 -65.43
CA ALA A 311 2.60 27.60 -65.37
C ALA A 311 2.10 26.26 -65.95
N GLU A 312 0.91 25.83 -65.52
CA GLU A 312 0.26 24.60 -65.98
C GLU A 312 0.21 24.56 -67.53
N SER A 313 0.85 23.56 -68.13
CA SER A 313 1.11 23.54 -69.58
C SER A 313 -0.15 23.44 -70.44
N GLY A 314 -1.29 23.03 -69.86
CA GLY A 314 -2.53 22.76 -70.57
C GLY A 314 -2.42 21.62 -71.60
N LEU A 315 -1.39 20.75 -71.44
CA LEU A 315 -1.13 19.57 -72.26
C LEU A 315 -1.55 18.27 -71.56
N ASP A 316 -1.66 18.25 -70.22
CA ASP A 316 -2.08 17.08 -69.47
C ASP A 316 -3.53 16.70 -69.81
N GLY A 317 -3.70 15.60 -70.55
CA GLY A 317 -4.99 15.15 -71.09
C GLY A 317 -5.22 15.50 -72.57
N LYS A 318 -4.40 16.36 -73.18
CA LYS A 318 -4.29 16.39 -74.64
C LYS A 318 -3.42 15.22 -75.06
N LYS A 319 -4.05 14.25 -75.73
CA LYS A 319 -3.28 13.35 -76.60
C LYS A 319 -2.43 14.21 -77.55
N THR A 320 -1.19 13.81 -77.79
CA THR A 320 -0.55 14.11 -79.08
C THR A 320 -1.54 13.78 -80.20
N PRO A 321 -1.54 14.50 -81.33
CA PRO A 321 -2.28 14.04 -82.49
C PRO A 321 -1.79 12.62 -82.83
N ASP A 322 -2.54 11.60 -82.41
CA ASP A 322 -2.25 10.20 -82.74
C ASP A 322 -2.18 10.16 -84.26
N GLY A 323 -1.04 9.69 -84.80
CA GLY A 323 -0.79 9.64 -86.24
C GLY A 323 -2.03 9.08 -86.94
N THR A 324 -2.67 9.92 -87.75
CA THR A 324 -4.11 9.79 -87.98
C THR A 324 -4.44 8.54 -88.77
N ASP A 325 -4.85 7.48 -88.06
CA ASP A 325 -5.60 6.35 -88.63
C ASP A 325 -7.07 6.76 -88.92
N THR A 326 -7.24 8.01 -89.35
CA THR A 326 -8.48 8.56 -89.87
C THR A 326 -8.55 8.12 -91.32
N ALA A 327 -9.50 7.26 -91.65
CA ALA A 327 -9.74 6.85 -93.02
C ALA A 327 -9.83 8.10 -93.92
N LEU A 328 -9.05 8.10 -95.02
CA LEU A 328 -8.95 9.22 -95.96
C LEU A 328 -10.35 9.76 -96.29
N ASN A 329 -10.57 11.05 -96.05
CA ASN A 329 -11.85 11.64 -96.44
C ASN A 329 -11.98 11.61 -97.97
N GLY A 330 -13.22 11.71 -98.46
CA GLY A 330 -13.53 11.47 -99.88
C GLY A 330 -12.81 12.38 -100.88
N ASP A 331 -12.19 13.47 -100.43
CA ASP A 331 -11.41 14.37 -101.28
C ASP A 331 -9.90 14.11 -101.17
N GLN A 332 -9.39 13.73 -99.99
CA GLN A 332 -8.01 13.23 -99.85
C GLN A 332 -7.77 11.98 -100.71
N ALA A 333 -8.73 11.06 -100.77
CA ALA A 333 -8.64 9.86 -101.62
C ALA A 333 -8.60 10.18 -103.13
N LYS A 334 -9.30 11.25 -103.58
CA LYS A 334 -9.25 11.69 -104.98
C LYS A 334 -7.91 12.33 -105.33
N ILE A 335 -7.36 13.14 -104.42
CA ILE A 335 -6.04 13.77 -104.61
C ILE A 335 -4.96 12.69 -104.66
N ALA A 336 -5.01 11.68 -103.79
CA ALA A 336 -4.11 10.52 -103.82
C ALA A 336 -4.09 9.84 -105.20
N ALA A 337 -5.27 9.53 -105.73
CA ALA A 337 -5.44 8.91 -107.04
C ALA A 337 -4.96 9.79 -108.20
N MET A 338 -5.11 11.11 -108.12
CA MET A 338 -4.58 12.06 -109.14
C MET A 338 -3.04 12.06 -109.20
N PHE A 339 -2.36 11.77 -108.09
CA PHE A 339 -0.90 11.62 -108.03
C PHE A 339 -0.43 10.16 -108.19
N GLY A 340 -1.33 9.23 -108.53
CA GLY A 340 -1.01 7.83 -108.80
C GLY A 340 -0.74 6.95 -107.58
N ASN A 341 -1.04 7.43 -106.36
CA ASN A 341 -0.81 6.70 -105.12
C ASN A 341 -2.09 5.99 -104.64
N THR A 342 -1.95 4.77 -104.14
CA THR A 342 -3.06 4.03 -103.52
C THR A 342 -3.30 4.46 -102.07
N ALA A 343 -4.42 4.02 -101.49
CA ALA A 343 -4.71 4.27 -100.07
C ALA A 343 -3.70 3.54 -99.16
N GLU A 344 -3.22 2.38 -99.60
CA GLU A 344 -2.17 1.59 -98.98
C GLU A 344 -0.82 2.33 -99.00
N ASP A 345 -0.43 2.92 -100.13
CA ASP A 345 0.84 3.67 -100.25
C ASP A 345 0.89 4.85 -99.26
N LEU A 346 -0.20 5.60 -99.13
CA LEU A 346 -0.30 6.71 -98.19
C LEU A 346 -0.26 6.24 -96.73
N LYS A 347 -0.81 5.06 -96.41
CA LYS A 347 -0.72 4.48 -95.06
C LYS A 347 0.69 3.96 -94.73
N GLN A 348 1.45 3.54 -95.74
CA GLN A 348 2.81 3.00 -95.55
C GLN A 348 3.92 4.07 -95.61
N TYR A 349 3.75 5.14 -96.41
CA TYR A 349 4.78 6.15 -96.66
C TYR A 349 4.35 7.59 -96.38
N GLY A 350 3.07 7.86 -96.10
CA GLY A 350 2.56 9.21 -95.81
C GLY A 350 2.77 9.68 -94.36
N SER A 351 3.23 8.79 -93.48
CA SER A 351 3.56 9.08 -92.09
C SER A 351 4.85 9.90 -91.99
N VAL A 352 4.73 11.22 -91.87
CA VAL A 352 5.87 12.08 -91.49
C VAL A 352 6.12 11.91 -89.99
N ASN A 353 7.35 11.55 -89.62
CA ASN A 353 7.80 11.41 -88.21
C ASN A 353 7.66 12.71 -87.40
#